data_AF-A0A2T7A340-F1
#
_entry.id   AF-A0A2T7A340-F1
#
_cell.length_a   1.000
_cell.length_b   1.000
_cell.length_c   1.000
_cell.angle_alpha   90.00
_cell.angle_beta   90.00
_cell.angle_gamma   90.00
#
_symmetry.space_group_name_H-M   'P 1'
#
loop_
_entity.id
_entity.type
_entity.pdbx_description
1 polymer ?
#
loop_
_entity_poly.entity_id
_entity_poly.type
_entity_poly.pdbx_seq_one_letter_code
_entity_poly.pdbx_strand_id
1 'polypeptide(L)'
;MAATQTAPSLSIGVILLDNHELLDSTGPIDLLTNISYHFLSQLPQTEAFLPLAPRLTWHYISHNLSPMSATGGPQLLPTTTYTTCPPLDVLIVPGPDALAPLRDDVKEFIIARVEQVQAVLAVCSGSIVLAKAGVLAGKSAMSNKILLKAVGKDVAFGAR
;
A
#
# COMPACT_ATOMS: atom_id res chain seq x y z
N MET A 1 22.59 10.00 30.67
CA MET A 1 21.24 9.39 30.55
C MET A 1 20.95 9.26 29.07
N ALA A 2 20.82 8.05 28.55
CA ALA A 2 20.44 7.85 27.15
C ALA A 2 19.03 8.40 26.94
N ALA A 3 18.84 9.24 25.93
CA ALA A 3 17.52 9.75 25.58
C ALA A 3 16.60 8.55 25.33
N THR A 4 15.47 8.50 26.03
CA THR A 4 14.41 7.51 25.80
C THR A 4 13.89 7.76 24.39
N GLN A 5 14.39 7.00 23.41
CA GLN A 5 13.94 7.13 22.03
C GLN A 5 12.48 6.68 21.98
N THR A 6 11.58 7.62 21.73
CA THR A 6 10.17 7.34 21.54
C THR A 6 10.01 6.48 20.30
N ALA A 7 9.31 5.35 20.43
CA ALA A 7 8.98 4.45 19.33
C ALA A 7 8.47 5.24 18.11
N PRO A 8 9.01 5.01 16.90
CA PRO A 8 8.60 5.75 15.71
C PRO A 8 7.11 5.53 15.42
N SER A 9 6.43 6.53 14.86
CA SER A 9 5.03 6.41 14.42
C SER A 9 4.97 6.42 12.90
N LEU A 10 4.15 5.55 12.31
CA LEU A 10 3.94 5.47 10.87
C LEU A 10 2.44 5.45 10.54
N SER A 11 2.02 6.38 9.68
CA SER A 11 0.72 6.41 9.02
C SER A 11 0.82 5.66 7.69
N ILE A 12 0.06 4.57 7.55
CA ILE A 12 0.14 3.67 6.39
C ILE A 12 -1.21 3.63 5.68
N GLY A 13 -1.20 3.97 4.39
CA GLY A 13 -2.35 3.85 3.52
C GLY A 13 -2.33 2.56 2.71
N VAL A 14 -3.47 1.90 2.56
CA VAL A 14 -3.69 0.76 1.66
C VAL A 14 -4.79 1.13 0.68
N ILE A 15 -4.48 1.17 -0.62
CA ILE A 15 -5.50 1.43 -1.64
C ILE A 15 -6.32 0.16 -1.86
N LEU A 16 -7.60 0.19 -1.49
CA LEU A 16 -8.54 -0.88 -1.77
C LEU A 16 -9.14 -0.70 -3.16
N LEU A 17 -8.65 -1.50 -4.10
CA LEU A 17 -9.17 -1.55 -5.46
C LEU A 17 -10.17 -2.71 -5.59
N ASP A 18 -11.18 -2.54 -6.44
CA ASP A 18 -12.14 -3.61 -6.73
C ASP A 18 -11.41 -4.86 -7.24
N ASN A 19 -11.71 -6.01 -6.64
CA ASN A 19 -11.13 -7.31 -6.99
C ASN A 19 -9.59 -7.36 -6.98
N HIS A 20 -8.92 -6.56 -6.14
CA HIS A 20 -7.49 -6.77 -5.89
C HIS A 20 -7.24 -8.10 -5.19
N GLU A 21 -6.05 -8.67 -5.40
CA GLU A 21 -5.68 -9.93 -4.75
C GLU A 21 -5.59 -9.73 -3.23
N LEU A 22 -6.37 -10.47 -2.44
CA LEU A 22 -6.45 -10.26 -0.99
C LEU A 22 -5.07 -10.33 -0.31
N LEU A 23 -4.21 -11.24 -0.76
CA LEU A 23 -2.88 -11.42 -0.19
C LEU A 23 -1.97 -10.20 -0.44
N ASP A 24 -2.17 -9.48 -1.53
CA ASP A 24 -1.35 -8.33 -1.88
C ASP A 24 -1.51 -7.17 -0.91
N SER A 25 -2.69 -7.05 -0.30
CA SER A 25 -2.94 -6.10 0.78
C SER A 25 -2.62 -6.71 2.14
N THR A 26 -3.17 -7.90 2.43
CA THR A 26 -3.07 -8.50 3.77
C THR A 26 -1.67 -9.00 4.14
N GLY A 27 -0.87 -9.47 3.18
CA GLY A 27 0.51 -9.92 3.43
C GLY A 27 1.39 -8.82 4.03
N PRO A 28 1.52 -7.64 3.38
CA PRO A 28 2.21 -6.50 3.97
C PRO A 28 1.62 -6.04 5.30
N ILE A 29 0.28 -6.03 5.43
CA ILE A 29 -0.39 -5.62 6.67
C ILE A 29 0.03 -6.52 7.83
N ASP A 30 -0.04 -7.83 7.64
CA ASP A 30 0.26 -8.79 8.70
C ASP A 30 1.76 -8.75 9.05
N LEU A 31 2.64 -8.71 8.05
CA LEU A 31 4.08 -8.58 8.26
C LEU A 31 4.44 -7.32 9.08
N LEU A 32 3.90 -6.16 8.70
CA LEU A 32 4.19 -4.89 9.39
C LEU A 32 3.56 -4.87 10.79
N THR A 33 2.37 -5.45 10.95
CA THR A 33 1.72 -5.57 12.26
C THR A 33 2.54 -6.43 13.22
N ASN A 34 3.14 -7.53 12.74
CA ASN A 34 3.97 -8.43 13.56
C ASN A 34 5.24 -7.77 14.12
N ILE A 35 5.71 -6.67 13.52
CA ILE A 35 6.87 -5.90 14.03
C ILE A 35 6.47 -4.61 14.74
N SER A 36 5.16 -4.34 14.86
CA SER A 36 4.66 -3.12 15.49
C SER A 36 4.86 -3.12 17.01
N TYR A 37 4.93 -1.92 17.59
CA TYR A 37 4.97 -1.74 19.04
C TYR A 37 3.79 -2.45 19.72
N HIS A 38 2.58 -2.29 19.17
CA HIS A 38 1.36 -2.85 19.74
C HIS A 38 1.47 -4.37 19.87
N PHE A 39 1.84 -5.06 18.79
CA PHE A 39 1.96 -6.51 18.77
C PHE A 39 3.10 -7.00 19.67
N LEU A 40 4.30 -6.43 19.51
CA LEU A 40 5.47 -6.86 20.28
C LEU A 40 5.28 -6.65 21.79
N SER A 41 4.59 -5.58 22.21
CA SER A 41 4.33 -5.31 23.63
C SER A 41 3.48 -6.37 24.35
N GLN A 42 2.84 -7.27 23.61
CA GLN A 42 2.00 -8.35 24.14
C GLN A 42 2.73 -9.69 24.20
N LEU A 43 3.93 -9.77 23.63
CA LEU A 43 4.72 -11.00 23.57
C LEU A 43 5.79 -11.05 24.67
N PRO A 44 6.10 -12.24 25.20
CA PRO A 44 7.21 -12.38 26.13
C PRO A 44 8.55 -12.16 25.41
N GLN A 45 9.53 -11.61 26.13
CA GLN A 45 10.93 -11.49 25.67
C GLN A 45 11.14 -10.57 24.46
N THR A 46 10.30 -9.55 24.28
CA THR A 46 10.40 -8.56 23.19
C THR A 46 10.80 -7.16 23.65
N GLU A 47 11.04 -6.94 24.95
CA GLU A 47 11.27 -5.63 25.55
C GLU A 47 12.43 -4.87 24.90
N ALA A 48 13.47 -5.59 24.48
CA ALA A 48 14.63 -5.03 23.79
C ALA A 48 14.30 -4.45 22.41
N PHE A 49 13.21 -4.89 21.77
CA PHE A 49 12.80 -4.43 20.44
C PHE A 49 11.81 -3.26 20.48
N LEU A 50 11.14 -3.03 21.61
CA LEU A 50 10.11 -1.98 21.75
C LEU A 50 10.57 -0.56 21.38
N PRO A 51 11.83 -0.13 21.66
CA PRO A 51 12.30 1.19 21.23
C PRO A 51 12.41 1.36 19.72
N LEU A 52 12.54 0.26 18.96
CA LEU A 52 12.66 0.24 17.50
C LEU A 52 11.31 -0.05 16.81
N ALA A 53 10.36 -0.61 17.53
CA ALA A 53 9.08 -1.06 17.00
C ALA A 53 8.16 0.12 16.65
N PRO A 54 7.67 0.25 15.41
CA PRO A 54 6.82 1.38 15.04
C PRO A 54 5.40 1.24 15.59
N ARG A 55 4.80 2.37 15.95
CA ARG A 55 3.36 2.49 16.17
C ARG A 55 2.68 2.73 14.83
N LEU A 56 1.81 1.81 14.42
CA LEU A 56 1.18 1.84 13.10
C LEU A 56 -0.23 2.44 13.21
N THR A 57 -0.54 3.37 12.31
CA THR A 57 -1.90 3.83 12.04
C THR A 57 -2.29 3.41 10.64
N TRP A 58 -3.36 2.65 10.49
CA TRP A 58 -3.80 2.10 9.21
C TRP A 58 -4.94 2.92 8.61
N HIS A 59 -4.84 3.20 7.31
CA HIS A 59 -5.88 3.82 6.52
C HIS A 59 -6.21 2.94 5.31
N TYR A 60 -7.43 2.40 5.26
CA TYR A 60 -7.95 1.65 4.12
C TYR A 60 -8.71 2.61 3.21
N ILE A 61 -8.19 2.84 2.02
CA ILE A 61 -8.56 3.97 1.17
C ILE A 61 -9.34 3.47 -0.04
N SER A 62 -10.51 4.05 -0.29
CA SER A 62 -11.30 3.78 -1.51
C SER A 62 -12.02 5.04 -2.01
N HIS A 63 -12.84 4.91 -3.04
CA HIS A 63 -13.71 5.97 -3.55
C HIS A 63 -14.86 6.31 -2.60
N ASN A 64 -15.32 5.36 -1.78
CA ASN A 64 -16.34 5.55 -0.75
C ASN A 64 -16.09 4.62 0.46
N LEU A 65 -17.01 4.62 1.43
CA LEU A 65 -16.93 3.80 2.64
C LEU A 65 -17.81 2.53 2.57
N SER A 66 -18.32 2.20 1.38
CA SER A 66 -19.08 0.96 1.20
C SER A 66 -18.12 -0.23 1.28
N PRO A 67 -18.56 -1.38 1.84
CA PRO A 67 -17.78 -2.60 1.83
C PRO A 67 -17.36 -3.00 0.41
N MET A 68 -16.14 -3.52 0.28
CA MET A 68 -15.54 -3.90 -1.00
C MET A 68 -15.09 -5.36 -1.00
N SER A 69 -15.07 -5.96 -2.18
CA SER A 69 -14.57 -7.33 -2.38
C SER A 69 -13.16 -7.33 -2.95
N ALA A 70 -12.28 -8.09 -2.33
CA ALA A 70 -11.03 -8.58 -2.93
C ALA A 70 -11.33 -9.85 -3.78
N THR A 71 -10.29 -10.47 -4.36
CA THR A 71 -10.44 -11.74 -5.11
C THR A 71 -10.98 -12.90 -4.27
N GLY A 72 -10.93 -12.79 -2.94
CA GLY A 72 -11.50 -13.75 -2.02
C GLY A 72 -11.54 -13.20 -0.60
N GLY A 73 -12.06 -14.00 0.34
CA GLY A 73 -12.16 -13.64 1.75
C GLY A 73 -13.39 -12.77 2.09
N PRO A 74 -13.43 -12.20 3.31
CA PRO A 74 -14.51 -11.33 3.74
C PRO A 74 -14.50 -9.98 2.99
N GLN A 75 -15.61 -9.25 3.07
CA GLN A 75 -15.63 -7.87 2.59
C GLN A 75 -14.69 -7.00 3.43
N LEU A 76 -13.95 -6.13 2.75
CA LEU A 76 -13.05 -5.15 3.34
C LEU A 76 -13.79 -3.83 3.52
N LEU A 77 -13.60 -3.19 4.68
CA LEU A 77 -14.24 -1.91 5.00
C LEU A 77 -13.24 -0.77 4.86
N PRO A 78 -13.41 0.16 3.90
CA PRO A 78 -12.61 1.37 3.84
C PRO A 78 -12.79 2.22 5.10
N THR A 79 -11.73 2.86 5.55
CA THR A 79 -11.75 3.79 6.70
C THR A 79 -11.66 5.24 6.26
N THR A 80 -11.32 5.50 5.00
CA THR A 80 -11.21 6.85 4.45
C THR A 80 -11.41 6.82 2.93
N THR A 81 -11.67 7.98 2.34
CA THR A 81 -11.83 8.14 0.90
C THR A 81 -10.59 8.78 0.27
N TYR A 82 -10.48 8.74 -1.06
CA TYR A 82 -9.43 9.49 -1.78
C TYR A 82 -9.39 10.99 -1.41
N THR A 83 -10.56 11.58 -1.13
CA THR A 83 -10.70 12.99 -0.78
C THR A 83 -10.45 13.30 0.70
N THR A 84 -10.70 12.34 1.60
CA THR A 84 -10.62 12.55 3.06
C THR A 84 -9.40 11.89 3.71
N CYS A 85 -8.57 11.20 2.91
CA CYS A 85 -7.38 10.52 3.39
C CYS A 85 -6.39 11.53 4.04
N PRO A 86 -5.91 11.26 5.28
CA PRO A 86 -4.93 12.13 5.91
C PRO A 86 -3.55 11.99 5.24
N PRO A 87 -2.54 12.78 5.64
CA PRO A 87 -1.14 12.52 5.25
C PRO A 87 -0.69 11.11 5.65
N LEU A 88 0.17 10.53 4.81
CA LEU A 88 0.68 9.17 4.94
C LEU A 88 2.20 9.20 4.91
N ASP A 89 2.83 8.26 5.63
CA ASP A 89 4.26 7.99 5.55
C ASP A 89 4.55 6.89 4.51
N VAL A 90 3.65 5.90 4.40
CA VAL A 90 3.77 4.77 3.48
C VAL A 90 2.46 4.56 2.72
N LEU A 91 2.56 4.27 1.42
CA LEU A 91 1.44 3.88 0.58
C LEU A 91 1.62 2.45 0.04
N ILE A 92 0.64 1.59 0.29
CA ILE A 92 0.59 0.21 -0.21
C ILE A 92 -0.41 0.16 -1.37
N VAL A 93 0.07 -0.35 -2.52
CA VAL A 93 -0.70 -0.52 -3.75
C VAL A 93 -0.76 -2.01 -4.08
N PRO A 94 -1.84 -2.71 -3.70
CA PRO A 94 -2.04 -4.11 -4.06
C PRO A 94 -2.36 -4.26 -5.56
N GLY A 95 -2.24 -5.48 -6.08
CA GLY A 95 -2.47 -5.79 -7.48
C GLY A 95 -3.94 -6.08 -7.81
N PRO A 96 -4.60 -5.27 -8.66
CA PRO A 96 -5.88 -5.62 -9.28
C PRO A 96 -5.66 -6.40 -10.58
N ASP A 97 -6.75 -6.67 -11.30
CA ASP A 97 -6.66 -7.03 -12.72
C ASP A 97 -5.90 -5.95 -13.50
N ALA A 98 -4.69 -6.29 -13.96
CA ALA A 98 -3.82 -5.38 -14.67
C ALA A 98 -4.31 -5.05 -16.09
N LEU A 99 -5.28 -5.79 -16.64
CA LEU A 99 -5.83 -5.51 -17.97
C LEU A 99 -6.96 -4.49 -17.93
N ALA A 100 -7.63 -4.36 -16.78
CA ALA A 100 -8.68 -3.36 -16.59
C ALA A 100 -8.13 -1.92 -16.69
N PRO A 101 -8.88 -0.95 -17.22
CA PRO A 101 -8.46 0.45 -17.21
C PRO A 101 -8.32 0.95 -15.77
N LEU A 102 -7.35 1.84 -15.54
CA LEU A 102 -7.22 2.54 -14.25
C LEU A 102 -8.28 3.65 -14.19
N ARG A 103 -9.09 3.66 -13.14
CA ARG A 103 -10.05 4.75 -12.90
C ARG A 103 -9.33 6.08 -12.65
N ASP A 104 -9.91 7.17 -13.12
CA ASP A 104 -9.32 8.51 -13.00
C ASP A 104 -9.16 8.93 -11.53
N ASP A 105 -10.13 8.63 -10.67
CA ASP A 105 -10.06 8.96 -9.24
C ASP A 105 -8.89 8.26 -8.52
N VAL A 106 -8.61 7.00 -8.85
CA VAL A 106 -7.45 6.26 -8.35
C VAL A 106 -6.15 6.90 -8.86
N LYS A 107 -6.10 7.23 -10.15
CA LYS A 107 -4.93 7.85 -10.78
C LYS A 107 -4.62 9.20 -10.14
N GLU A 108 -5.61 10.06 -9.99
CA GLU A 108 -5.49 11.37 -9.35
C GLU A 108 -5.02 11.26 -7.90
N PHE A 109 -5.59 10.32 -7.15
CA PHE A 109 -5.15 10.05 -5.78
C PHE A 109 -3.67 9.63 -5.72
N ILE A 110 -3.25 8.70 -6.58
CA ILE A 110 -1.85 8.25 -6.64
C ILE A 110 -0.91 9.41 -6.95
N ILE A 111 -1.21 10.19 -8.00
CA ILE A 111 -0.40 11.35 -8.39
C ILE A 111 -0.27 12.33 -7.21
N ALA A 112 -1.37 12.60 -6.50
CA ALA A 112 -1.37 13.53 -5.38
C ALA A 112 -0.57 13.04 -4.16
N ARG A 113 -0.39 11.72 -3.97
CA ARG A 113 0.21 11.15 -2.75
C ARG A 113 1.60 10.58 -2.93
N VAL A 114 1.96 10.10 -4.12
CA VAL A 114 3.19 9.33 -4.34
C VAL A 114 4.47 10.10 -3.98
N GLU A 115 4.48 11.42 -4.16
CA GLU A 115 5.64 12.28 -3.83
C GLU A 115 5.65 12.76 -2.37
N GLN A 116 4.54 12.60 -1.65
CA GLN A 116 4.39 13.04 -0.26
C GLN A 116 4.77 11.94 0.74
N VAL A 117 4.72 10.68 0.30
CA VAL A 117 5.06 9.53 1.15
C VAL A 117 6.55 9.23 1.10
N GLN A 118 7.08 8.66 2.19
CA GLN A 118 8.47 8.23 2.29
C GLN A 118 8.73 6.95 1.48
N ALA A 119 7.72 6.09 1.36
CA ALA A 119 7.81 4.85 0.62
C ALA A 119 6.48 4.47 -0.04
N VAL A 120 6.60 3.81 -1.20
CA VAL A 120 5.48 3.17 -1.89
C VAL A 120 5.80 1.69 -2.03
N LEU A 121 4.94 0.85 -1.47
CA LEU A 121 5.03 -0.59 -1.61
C LEU A 121 3.99 -1.05 -2.64
N ALA A 122 4.46 -1.41 -3.83
CA ALA A 122 3.63 -2.03 -4.85
C ALA A 122 3.77 -3.55 -4.78
N VAL A 123 2.64 -4.27 -4.76
CA VAL A 123 2.61 -5.74 -4.68
C VAL A 123 1.96 -6.30 -5.94
N CYS A 124 2.52 -7.39 -6.48
CA CYS A 124 2.03 -8.05 -7.70
C CYS A 124 1.86 -7.06 -8.87
N SER A 125 0.64 -6.89 -9.41
CA SER A 125 0.30 -5.93 -10.46
C SER A 125 0.13 -4.48 -9.97
N GLY A 126 0.30 -4.18 -8.68
CA GLY A 126 0.21 -2.83 -8.14
C GLY A 126 1.23 -1.86 -8.76
N SER A 127 2.37 -2.37 -9.25
CA SER A 127 3.33 -1.55 -9.99
C SER A 127 2.82 -1.15 -11.38
N ILE A 128 1.95 -1.95 -12.00
CA ILE A 128 1.25 -1.60 -13.25
C ILE A 128 0.22 -0.49 -12.98
N VAL A 129 -0.42 -0.49 -11.81
CA VAL A 129 -1.31 0.62 -11.38
C VAL A 129 -0.52 1.92 -11.32
N LEU A 130 0.64 1.92 -10.66
CA LEU A 130 1.53 3.08 -10.61
C LEU A 130 2.04 3.50 -12.00
N ALA A 131 2.33 2.54 -12.87
CA ALA A 131 2.74 2.82 -14.24
C ALA A 131 1.63 3.49 -15.07
N LYS A 132 0.39 2.98 -14.98
CA LYS A 132 -0.79 3.60 -15.61
C LYS A 132 -1.10 4.99 -15.05
N ALA A 133 -0.77 5.24 -13.78
CA ALA A 133 -0.86 6.57 -13.19
C ALA A 133 0.24 7.53 -13.70
N GLY A 134 1.29 7.01 -14.34
CA GLY A 134 2.39 7.78 -14.92
C GLY A 134 3.50 8.13 -13.92
N VAL A 135 3.49 7.56 -12.72
CA VAL A 135 4.40 7.98 -11.61
C VAL A 135 5.69 7.16 -11.53
N LEU A 136 5.91 6.23 -12.47
CA LEU A 136 7.09 5.38 -12.53
C LEU A 136 8.11 5.77 -13.61
N ALA A 137 7.91 6.90 -14.30
CA ALA A 137 8.87 7.37 -15.29
C ALA A 137 10.29 7.50 -14.67
N GLY A 138 11.28 6.88 -15.32
CA GLY A 138 12.67 6.87 -14.84
C GLY A 138 12.92 5.99 -13.61
N LYS A 139 11.94 5.22 -13.14
CA LYS A 139 12.07 4.31 -11.99
C LYS A 139 12.10 2.84 -12.44
N SER A 140 12.84 2.03 -11.70
CA SER A 140 12.81 0.57 -11.85
C SER A 140 11.75 -0.01 -10.93
N ALA A 141 10.87 -0.86 -11.45
CA ALA A 141 9.89 -1.60 -10.66
C ALA A 141 9.72 -3.03 -11.19
N MET A 142 9.33 -3.94 -10.29
CA MET A 142 8.99 -5.33 -10.60
C MET A 142 7.47 -5.51 -10.56
N SER A 143 6.96 -6.53 -11.23
CA SER A 143 5.53 -6.83 -11.23
C SER A 143 5.26 -8.33 -11.39
N ASN A 144 3.98 -8.70 -11.40
CA ASN A 144 3.54 -10.04 -11.76
C ASN A 144 4.08 -10.46 -13.14
N LYS A 145 4.70 -11.64 -13.22
CA LYS A 145 5.38 -12.12 -14.44
C LYS A 145 4.47 -12.30 -15.64
N ILE A 146 3.22 -12.72 -15.41
CA ILE A 146 2.25 -12.99 -16.48
C ILE A 146 1.65 -11.66 -16.93
N LEU A 147 1.16 -10.86 -15.98
CA LEU A 147 0.49 -9.60 -16.28
C LEU A 147 1.43 -8.56 -16.89
N LEU A 148 2.69 -8.51 -16.46
CA LEU A 148 3.68 -7.61 -17.05
C LEU A 148 3.93 -7.91 -18.53
N LYS A 149 3.89 -9.20 -18.93
CA LYS A 149 3.98 -9.58 -20.35
C LYS A 149 2.72 -9.20 -21.12
N ALA A 150 1.56 -9.27 -20.47
CA ALA A 150 0.27 -9.03 -21.11
C ALA A 150 0.00 -7.54 -21.38
N VAL A 151 0.40 -6.63 -20.47
CA VAL A 151 0.16 -5.17 -20.64
C VAL A 151 1.08 -4.48 -21.64
N GLY A 152 2.09 -5.19 -22.15
CA GLY A 152 3.07 -4.65 -23.10
C GLY A 152 4.07 -3.67 -22.45
N LYS A 153 5.17 -3.38 -23.16
CA LYS A 153 6.24 -2.52 -22.64
C LYS A 153 5.85 -1.04 -22.53
N ASP A 154 4.86 -0.60 -23.32
CA ASP A 154 4.47 0.81 -23.42
C ASP A 154 3.70 1.30 -22.19
N VAL A 155 2.92 0.41 -21.55
CA VAL A 155 2.29 0.66 -20.25
C VAL A 155 3.30 0.53 -19.11
N ALA A 156 4.41 -0.19 -19.34
CA ALA A 156 5.18 -0.76 -18.25
C ALA A 156 5.87 0.29 -17.39
N PHE A 157 6.79 1.14 -17.90
CA PHE A 157 7.60 2.00 -17.00
C PHE A 157 8.15 3.29 -17.65
N GLY A 158 7.56 3.74 -18.76
CA GLY A 158 8.09 4.85 -19.57
C GLY A 158 9.34 4.43 -20.34
N ALA A 159 9.42 4.80 -21.62
CA ALA A 159 10.60 4.52 -22.44
C ALA A 159 11.84 5.22 -21.85
N ARG A 160 12.97 4.51 -21.80
CA ARG A 160 14.29 5.12 -21.66
C ARG A 160 14.68 5.80 -22.97
#